data_AF-A0A3D3XR86-F1
#
_entry.id   AF-A0A3D3XR86-F1
#
_cell.length_a   1.000
_cell.length_b   1.000
_cell.length_c   1.000
_cell.angle_alpha   90.00
_cell.angle_beta   90.00
_cell.angle_gamma   90.00
#
_symmetry.space_group_name_H-M   'P 1'
#
loop_
_entity.id
_entity.type
_entity.pdbx_description
1 polymer ?
#
loop_
_entity_poly.entity_id
_entity_poly.type
_entity_poly.pdbx_seq_one_letter_code
_entity_poly.pdbx_strand_id
1 'polypeptide(L)' 'DWSDDEITQINKYITENLTVEGELRTEVQMSIKRLMDIVSYRGLRHRKGLPLRGQRTKNNSRTRKGRRKTVANKKKVTK' A
#
# COMPACT_ATOMS: atom_id res chain seq x y z
N ASP A 1 3.13 7.96 34.51
CA ASP A 1 3.60 8.95 33.53
C ASP A 1 5.07 8.78 33.30
N TRP A 2 5.52 9.09 32.08
CA TRP A 2 6.94 9.10 31.73
C TRP A 2 7.54 10.45 32.09
N SER A 3 8.80 10.44 32.50
CA SER A 3 9.59 11.66 32.71
C SER A 3 10.08 12.23 31.39
N ASP A 4 10.38 13.54 31.37
CA ASP A 4 10.90 14.22 30.18
C ASP A 4 12.24 13.63 29.70
N ASP A 5 13.06 13.13 30.63
CA ASP A 5 14.34 12.46 30.32
C ASP A 5 14.12 11.14 29.57
N GLU A 6 13.16 10.33 30.00
CA GLU A 6 12.79 9.07 29.33
C GLU A 6 12.24 9.34 27.92
N ILE A 7 11.40 10.35 27.77
CA ILE A 7 10.86 10.77 26.47
C ILE A 7 12.00 11.20 25.53
N THR A 8 12.95 11.98 26.05
CA THR A 8 14.11 12.45 25.28
C THR A 8 15.00 11.30 24.85
N GLN A 9 15.27 10.34 25.76
CA GLN A 9 16.07 9.16 25.46
C GLN A 9 15.44 8.31 24.36
N ILE A 10 14.12 8.12 24.40
CA ILE A 10 13.40 7.31 23.42
C ILE A 10 13.35 8.00 22.06
N ASN A 11 13.07 9.30 22.02
CA ASN A 11 13.09 10.06 20.77
C ASN A 11 14.47 10.05 20.11
N LYS A 12 15.54 10.18 20.91
CA LYS A 12 16.92 10.10 20.41
C LYS A 12 17.20 8.74 19.78
N TYR A 13 16.85 7.66 20.48
CA TYR A 13 17.04 6.31 19.96
C TYR A 13 16.27 6.07 18.66
N ILE A 14 15.00 6.51 18.59
CA ILE A 14 14.17 6.37 17.39
C ILE A 14 14.78 7.13 16.21
N THR A 15 15.20 8.38 16.41
CA THR A 15 15.72 9.23 15.33
C THR A 15 17.07 8.73 14.81
N GLU A 16 17.94 8.22 15.67
CA GLU A 16 19.28 7.78 15.29
C GLU A 16 19.30 6.38 14.66
N ASN A 17 18.40 5.47 15.07
CA ASN A 17 18.49 4.05 14.71
C ASN A 17 17.37 3.58 13.78
N LEU A 18 16.27 4.33 13.64
CA LEU A 18 15.07 3.87 12.94
C LEU A 18 14.61 4.90 11.92
N THR A 19 14.42 4.45 10.68
CA THR A 19 13.73 5.22 9.65
C THR A 19 12.23 5.17 9.92
N VAL A 20 11.63 6.30 10.31
CA VAL A 20 10.21 6.40 10.65
C VAL A 20 9.48 7.46 9.83
N GLU A 21 8.15 7.37 9.82
CA GLU A 21 7.24 8.35 9.23
C GLU A 21 7.58 8.80 7.80
N GLY A 22 7.99 10.06 7.62
CA GLY A 22 8.12 10.69 6.31
C GLY A 22 9.22 10.08 5.46
N GLU A 23 10.36 9.76 6.07
CA GLU A 23 11.49 9.14 5.39
C GLU A 23 11.11 7.75 4.88
N LEU A 24 10.55 6.92 5.76
CA LEU A 24 10.09 5.57 5.40
C LEU A 24 9.00 5.59 4.32
N ARG A 25 8.05 6.53 4.38
CA ARG A 25 7.01 6.68 3.34
C ARG A 25 7.64 7.01 1.98
N THR A 26 8.65 7.88 1.97
CA THR A 26 9.34 8.29 0.75
C THR A 26 10.15 7.14 0.17
N GLU A 27 10.88 6.41 0.99
CA GLU A 27 11.63 5.21 0.59
C GLU A 27 10.71 4.14 -0.04
N VAL A 28 9.58 3.86 0.60
CA VAL A 28 8.57 2.90 0.08
C VAL A 28 7.99 3.40 -1.24
N GLN A 29 7.69 4.69 -1.37
CA GLN A 29 7.18 5.28 -2.61
C GLN A 29 8.20 5.17 -3.75
N MET A 30 9.48 5.47 -3.49
CA MET A 30 10.57 5.29 -4.45
C MET A 30 10.73 3.83 -4.86
N SER A 31 10.63 2.90 -3.92
CA SER A 31 10.67 1.46 -4.20
C SER A 31 9.53 1.02 -5.13
N ILE A 32 8.31 1.50 -4.91
CA ILE A 32 7.16 1.21 -5.78
C ILE A 32 7.36 1.85 -7.16
N LYS A 33 7.83 3.09 -7.21
CA LYS A 33 8.12 3.83 -8.45
C LYS A 33 9.16 3.09 -9.30
N ARG A 34 10.27 2.68 -8.70
CA ARG A 34 11.30 1.83 -9.33
C ARG A 34 10.70 0.58 -9.96
N LEU A 35 9.86 -0.17 -9.22
CA LEU A 35 9.21 -1.38 -9.74
C LEU A 35 8.31 -1.12 -10.95
N MET A 36 7.63 0.04 -10.98
CA MET A 36 6.78 0.46 -12.09
C MET A 36 7.56 0.92 -13.31
N ASP A 37 8.70 1.59 -13.12
CA ASP A 37 9.54 2.14 -14.18
C ASP A 37 10.30 1.01 -14.91
N ILE A 38 10.79 0.00 -14.18
CA ILE A 38 11.41 -1.20 -14.79
C ILE A 38 10.39 -2.15 -15.43
N VAL A 39 9.08 -1.86 -15.33
CA VAL A 39 7.99 -2.66 -15.91
C VAL A 39 7.98 -4.13 -15.44
N SER A 40 8.44 -4.39 -14.23
CA SER A 40 8.36 -5.73 -13.61
C SER A 40 6.90 -6.19 -13.48
N TYR A 41 6.64 -7.50 -13.35
CA TYR A 41 5.28 -8.01 -13.11
C TYR A 41 4.62 -7.32 -11.90
N ARG A 42 5.36 -7.17 -10.79
CA ARG A 42 4.88 -6.42 -9.61
C ARG A 42 4.56 -4.96 -9.95
N GLY A 43 5.39 -4.29 -10.75
CA GLY A 43 5.15 -2.93 -11.24
C GLY A 43 3.87 -2.81 -12.06
N LEU A 44 3.64 -3.71 -13.02
CA LEU A 44 2.42 -3.76 -13.81
C LEU A 44 1.17 -3.96 -12.92
N ARG A 45 1.27 -4.77 -11.86
CA ARG A 45 0.20 -4.98 -10.89
C ARG A 45 -0.04 -3.76 -10.00
N HIS A 46 1.03 -3.07 -9.57
CA HIS A 46 0.92 -1.78 -8.89
C HIS A 46 0.17 -0.77 -9.76
N ARG A 47 0.56 -0.61 -11.02
CA ARG A 47 -0.05 0.30 -12.01
C ARG A 47 -1.53 -0.02 -12.27
N LYS A 48 -1.88 -1.30 -12.38
CA LYS A 48 -3.27 -1.76 -12.62
C LYS A 48 -4.14 -1.81 -11.35
N GLY A 49 -3.62 -1.48 -10.18
CA GLY A 49 -4.38 -1.58 -8.92
C GLY A 49 -4.81 -3.02 -8.59
N LEU A 50 -3.95 -4.01 -8.86
CA LEU A 50 -4.23 -5.42 -8.62
C LEU A 50 -3.34 -6.02 -7.51
N PRO A 51 -3.78 -7.10 -6.84
CA PRO A 51 -2.96 -7.82 -5.87
C PRO A 51 -1.63 -8.32 -6.47
N LEU A 52 -0.58 -8.33 -5.66
CA LEU A 52 0.81 -8.47 -6.11
C LEU A 52 1.44 -9.83 -5.81
N ARG A 53 0.99 -10.55 -4.78
CA ARG A 53 1.61 -11.80 -4.30
C ARG A 53 0.90 -13.04 -4.88
N GLY A 54 0.49 -12.99 -6.15
CA GLY A 54 -0.18 -14.11 -6.81
C GLY A 54 -1.60 -14.41 -6.35
N GLN A 55 -2.25 -13.52 -5.58
CA GLN A 55 -3.61 -13.77 -5.12
C GLN A 55 -4.62 -13.82 -6.28
N ARG A 56 -5.66 -14.65 -6.14
CA ARG A 56 -6.75 -14.79 -7.12
C ARG A 56 -7.56 -13.50 -7.24
N THR A 57 -7.71 -12.98 -8.46
CA THR A 57 -8.34 -11.66 -8.72
C THR A 57 -9.79 -11.70 -9.21
N LYS A 58 -10.34 -12.90 -9.43
CA LYS A 58 -11.68 -13.09 -10.03
C LYS A 58 -12.80 -12.51 -9.16
N ASN A 59 -12.76 -12.75 -7.85
CA ASN A 59 -13.88 -12.42 -6.95
C ASN A 59 -13.45 -11.43 -5.84
N ASN A 60 -12.55 -11.87 -4.94
CA ASN A 60 -12.23 -11.19 -3.69
C ASN A 60 -10.86 -10.51 -3.75
N SER A 61 -10.83 -9.24 -4.15
CA SER A 61 -9.61 -8.41 -4.18
C SER A 61 -9.91 -6.94 -3.89
N ARG A 62 -10.88 -6.68 -3.02
CA ARG A 62 -11.47 -5.34 -2.83
C ARG A 62 -10.54 -4.36 -2.12
N THR A 63 -9.72 -4.83 -1.20
CA THR A 63 -8.69 -3.99 -0.54
C THR A 63 -7.76 -3.31 -1.57
N ARG A 64 -7.48 -3.97 -2.70
CA ARG A 64 -6.60 -3.41 -3.75
C ARG A 64 -7.37 -2.79 -4.93
N LYS A 65 -8.50 -3.38 -5.35
CA LYS A 65 -9.35 -2.87 -6.45
C LYS A 65 -10.23 -1.67 -6.05
N GLY A 66 -10.40 -1.41 -4.76
CA GLY A 66 -11.36 -0.44 -4.23
C GLY A 66 -12.81 -0.94 -4.23
N ARG A 67 -13.72 0.00 -3.96
CA ARG A 67 -15.18 -0.24 -3.88
C ARG A 67 -15.71 -0.84 -5.19
N ARG A 68 -16.75 -1.67 -5.07
CA ARG A 68 -17.43 -2.26 -6.24
C ARG A 68 -18.01 -1.15 -7.11
N LYS A 69 -17.42 -0.96 -8.29
CA LYS A 69 -18.03 -0.22 -9.39
C LYS A 69 -19.05 -1.15 -10.05
N THR A 70 -20.33 -0.91 -9.82
CA THR A 70 -21.41 -1.58 -10.55
C THR A 70 -21.44 -1.00 -11.96
N VAL A 71 -21.42 -1.85 -12.98
CA VAL A 71 -21.67 -1.38 -14.35
C VAL A 71 -23.19 -1.19 -14.45
N ALA A 72 -23.65 0.06 -14.49
CA ALA A 72 -25.03 0.35 -14.83
C ALA A 72 -25.30 -0.25 -16.23
N ASN A 73 -26.45 -0.92 -16.40
CA ASN A 73 -26.88 -1.72 -17.57
C ASN A 73 -26.55 -3.22 -17.60
N LYS A 74 -26.22 -3.88 -16.48
CA LYS A 74 -26.48 -5.33 -16.41
C LYS A 74 -27.98 -5.56 -16.24
N LYS A 75 -28.67 -6.04 -17.28
CA LYS A 75 -30.09 -6.43 -17.27
C LYS A 75 -30.44 -7.05 -15.92
N LYS A 76 -31.46 -6.51 -15.24
CA LYS A 76 -32.08 -7.20 -14.10
C LYS A 76 -32.52 -8.56 -14.64
N VAL A 77 -32.04 -9.65 -14.04
CA VAL A 77 -32.62 -10.96 -14.27
C VAL A 77 -34.03 -10.87 -13.68
N THR A 78 -35.02 -10.75 -14.55
CA THR A 78 -36.41 -11.00 -14.17
C THR A 78 -36.48 -12.45 -13.72
N LYS A 79 -37.01 -12.67 -12.51
CA LYS A 79 -37.39 -14.00 -12.05
C LYS A 79 -38.38 -14.61 -13.02
#